data_AF-A0A2S2FHN0-F1
#
_entry.id   AF-A0A2S2FHN0-F1
#
_cell.length_a   1.000
_cell.length_b   1.000
_cell.length_c   1.000
_cell.angle_alpha   90.00
_cell.angle_beta   90.00
_cell.angle_gamma   90.00
#
_symmetry.space_group_name_H-M   'P 1'
#
loop_
_entity.id
_entity.type
_entity.pdbx_description
1 polymer ?
#
loop_
_entity_poly.entity_id
_entity_poly.type
_entity_poly.pdbx_seq_one_letter_code
_entity_poly.pdbx_strand_id
1 'polypeptide(L)' 'MTILTANAANAHSGGTNSQGCHTNSKTGDYHCH' A
#
# COMPACT_ATOMS: atom_id res chain seq x y z
N MET A 1 -22.21 8.49 25.72
CA MET A 1 -21.38 7.29 25.44
C MET A 1 -20.93 7.39 23.99
N THR A 2 -19.83 8.08 23.73
CA THR A 2 -19.36 8.34 22.36
C THR A 2 -18.43 7.20 21.96
N ILE A 3 -18.87 6.34 21.05
CA ILE A 3 -18.09 5.20 20.56
C ILE A 3 -17.22 5.69 19.39
N LEU A 4 -15.89 5.63 19.56
CA LEU A 4 -14.93 5.95 18.52
C LEU A 4 -14.67 4.69 17.68
N THR A 5 -15.25 4.62 16.48
CA THR A 5 -15.04 3.51 15.55
C THR A 5 -13.72 3.72 14.81
N ALA A 6 -12.75 2.83 15.02
CA ALA A 6 -11.49 2.85 14.29
C ALA A 6 -11.73 2.38 12.84
N ASN A 7 -11.46 3.25 11.86
CA ASN A 7 -11.53 2.90 10.44
C ASN A 7 -10.40 1.91 10.12
N ALA A 8 -10.74 0.68 9.73
CA ALA A 8 -9.77 -0.28 9.25
C ALA A 8 -9.17 0.24 7.93
N ALA A 9 -7.88 0.58 7.94
CA ALA A 9 -7.16 0.94 6.73
C ALA A 9 -6.96 -0.32 5.89
N ASN A 10 -7.76 -0.44 4.82
CA ASN A 10 -7.63 -1.54 3.87
C ASN A 10 -6.32 -1.35 3.10
N ALA A 11 -5.30 -2.18 3.40
CA ALA A 11 -4.04 -2.13 2.69
C ALA A 11 -4.29 -2.53 1.23
N HIS A 12 -4.20 -1.56 0.32
CA HIS A 12 -4.29 -1.82 -1.11
C HIS A 12 -2.95 -2.39 -1.59
N SER A 13 -2.97 -3.55 -2.23
CA SER A 13 -1.78 -4.11 -2.90
C SER A 13 -1.37 -3.15 -4.01
N GLY A 14 -0.30 -2.38 -3.80
CA GLY A 14 0.17 -1.31 -4.67
C GLY A 14 0.84 -1.81 -5.95
N GLY A 15 0.13 -2.61 -6.76
CA GLY A 15 0.56 -3.01 -8.10
C GLY A 15 2.00 -3.54 -8.16
N THR A 16 2.32 -4.50 -7.29
CA THR A 16 3.58 -5.25 -7.33
C THR A 16 3.50 -6.37 -8.37
N ASN A 17 4.62 -6.68 -9.02
CA ASN A 17 4.70 -7.81 -9.94
C ASN A 17 4.63 -9.16 -9.17
N SER A 18 4.66 -10.28 -9.89
CA SER A 18 4.65 -11.63 -9.30
C SER A 18 5.80 -11.90 -8.33
N GLN A 19 6.85 -11.09 -8.34
CA GLN A 19 8.01 -11.16 -7.45
C GLN A 19 7.93 -10.17 -6.27
N GLY A 20 6.86 -9.39 -6.15
CA GLY A 20 6.72 -8.39 -5.10
C GLY A 20 7.36 -7.05 -5.41
N CYS A 21 7.85 -6.83 -6.64
CA CYS A 21 8.53 -5.59 -7.00
C CYS A 21 7.61 -4.57 -7.69
N HIS A 22 7.82 -3.29 -7.41
CA HIS A 22 7.04 -2.16 -7.86
C HIS A 22 7.92 -0.94 -8.09
N THR A 23 7.71 -0.25 -9.22
CA THR A 23 8.29 1.06 -9.49
C THR A 23 7.29 2.15 -9.16
N ASN A 24 7.65 3.03 -8.23
CA ASN A 24 6.87 4.20 -7.90
C ASN A 24 6.92 5.20 -9.07
N SER A 25 5.82 5.33 -9.80
CA SER A 25 5.71 6.25 -10.95
C SER A 25 5.85 7.72 -10.59
N LYS A 26 5.74 8.06 -9.30
CA LYS A 26 5.80 9.43 -8.79
C LYS A 26 7.22 9.89 -8.47
N THR A 27 8.08 8.96 -8.04
CA THR A 27 9.47 9.25 -7.63
C THR A 27 10.51 8.56 -8.51
N GLY A 28 10.12 7.55 -9.27
CA GLY A 28 11.02 6.65 -10.00
C GLY A 28 11.68 5.59 -9.10
N ASP A 29 11.31 5.51 -7.83
CA ASP A 29 11.92 4.55 -6.89
C ASP A 29 11.48 3.11 -7.20
N TYR A 30 12.43 2.19 -7.15
CA TYR A 30 12.19 0.78 -7.39
C TYR A 30 12.26 0.01 -6.09
N HIS A 31 11.11 -0.48 -5.66
CA HIS A 31 10.97 -1.25 -4.43
C HIS A 31 10.73 -2.71 -4.80
N CYS A 32 11.52 -3.63 -4.26
CA CYS A 32 11.12 -5.03 -4.15
C CYS A 32 10.69 -5.32 -2.72
N HIS A 33 9.63 -6.10 -2.58
CA HIS A 33 9.19 -6.68 -1.30
C HIS A 33 10.11 -7.82 -0.88
#